data_AF-A0A4Y8LZV9-F1
#
_entry.id   AF-A0A4Y8LZV9-F1
#
_cell.length_a   1.000
_cell.length_b   1.000
_cell.length_c   1.000
_cell.angle_alpha   90.00
_cell.angle_beta   90.00
_cell.angle_gamma   90.00
#
_symmetry.space_group_name_H-M   'P 1'
#
loop_
_entity.id
_entity.type
_entity.pdbx_description
1 polymer ?
#
loop_
_entity_poly.entity_id
_entity_poly.type
_entity_poly.pdbx_seq_one_letter_code
_entity_poly.pdbx_strand_id
1 'polypeptide(L)'
;MLNKPTLTDEDMAYTILSDLKRVTREYATAATESVCPEVRQMFTQLLNNTLTMQGELYTAMQQNNMYNASSSALKQEVDKQIKQYQQTQQKTAQFVQQTQAAQSQIPPASTGNNPIPAYQ
;
A
#
# COMPACT_ATOMS: atom_id res chain seq x y z
N MET A 1 -29.87 -38.52 15.82
CA MET A 1 -29.83 -37.06 15.89
C MET A 1 -28.61 -36.58 15.13
N LEU A 2 -28.77 -35.78 14.08
CA LEU A 2 -27.66 -35.27 13.28
C LEU A 2 -26.89 -34.23 14.11
N ASN A 3 -25.70 -34.61 14.61
CA ASN A 3 -24.81 -33.70 15.32
C ASN A 3 -24.18 -32.76 14.28
N LYS A 4 -24.77 -31.58 14.05
CA LYS A 4 -24.16 -30.58 13.18
C LYS A 4 -22.79 -30.20 13.77
N PRO A 5 -21.68 -30.30 13.01
CA PRO A 5 -20.43 -29.71 13.43
C PRO A 5 -20.67 -28.22 13.63
N THR A 6 -20.48 -27.74 14.84
CA THR A 6 -20.47 -26.30 15.14
C THR A 6 -19.03 -25.85 14.95
N LEU A 7 -18.79 -24.72 14.25
CA LEU A 7 -17.44 -24.15 14.18
C LEU A 7 -16.92 -23.94 15.61
N THR A 8 -15.64 -24.27 15.83
CA THR A 8 -14.99 -23.94 17.09
C THR A 8 -14.74 -22.43 17.18
N ASP A 9 -14.54 -21.90 18.38
CA ASP A 9 -14.16 -20.50 18.58
C ASP A 9 -12.85 -20.16 17.83
N GLU A 10 -11.92 -21.12 17.76
CA GLU A 10 -10.67 -21.00 16.99
C GLU A 10 -10.96 -20.87 15.49
N ASP A 11 -11.80 -21.74 14.91
CA ASP A 11 -12.16 -21.67 13.49
C ASP A 11 -12.90 -20.37 13.16
N MET A 12 -13.77 -19.89 14.07
CA MET A 12 -14.45 -18.60 13.94
C MET A 12 -13.45 -17.45 13.98
N ALA A 13 -12.52 -17.46 14.93
CA ALA A 13 -11.48 -16.43 15.05
C ALA A 13 -10.57 -16.39 13.82
N TYR A 14 -10.18 -17.55 13.27
CA TYR A 14 -9.41 -17.60 12.01
C TYR A 14 -10.22 -17.11 10.80
N THR A 15 -11.53 -17.36 10.77
CA THR A 15 -12.41 -16.84 9.72
C THR A 15 -12.44 -15.32 9.75
N ILE A 16 -12.66 -14.73 10.93
CA ILE A 16 -12.65 -13.28 11.12
C ILE A 16 -11.27 -12.70 10.80
N LEU A 17 -10.20 -13.31 11.30
CA LEU A 17 -8.83 -12.86 11.03
C LEU A 17 -8.50 -12.87 9.53
N SER A 18 -8.96 -13.89 8.81
CA SER A 18 -8.77 -14.00 7.35
C SER A 18 -9.51 -12.90 6.61
N ASP A 19 -10.73 -12.58 7.04
CA ASP A 19 -11.53 -11.49 6.49
C ASP A 19 -10.88 -10.13 6.75
N LEU A 20 -10.46 -9.85 7.99
CA LEU A 20 -9.73 -8.63 8.37
C LEU A 20 -8.46 -8.44 7.52
N LYS A 21 -7.68 -9.51 7.29
CA LYS A 21 -6.51 -9.46 6.41
C LYS A 21 -6.88 -9.15 4.96
N ARG A 22 -8.02 -9.67 4.47
CA ARG A 22 -8.52 -9.39 3.11
C ARG A 22 -8.92 -7.93 2.97
N VAL A 23 -9.81 -7.44 3.83
CA VAL A 23 -10.33 -6.07 3.75
C VAL A 23 -9.25 -5.02 4.01
N THR A 24 -8.23 -5.33 4.84
CA THR A 24 -7.05 -4.46 5.00
C THR A 24 -6.35 -4.20 3.66
N ARG A 25 -6.14 -5.24 2.85
CA ARG A 25 -5.51 -5.08 1.52
C ARG A 25 -6.39 -4.28 0.58
N GLU A 26 -7.69 -4.56 0.56
CA GLU A 26 -8.66 -3.85 -0.28
C GLU A 26 -8.72 -2.36 0.07
N TYR A 27 -8.79 -2.01 1.36
CA TYR A 27 -8.78 -0.61 1.81
C TYR A 27 -7.46 0.09 1.57
N ALA A 28 -6.33 -0.61 1.68
CA ALA A 28 -5.03 -0.06 1.31
C ALA A 28 -5.00 0.31 -0.18
N THR A 29 -5.39 -0.62 -1.07
CA THR A 29 -5.51 -0.35 -2.51
C THR A 29 -6.43 0.83 -2.77
N ALA A 30 -7.64 0.81 -2.20
CA ALA A 30 -8.62 1.86 -2.41
C ALA A 30 -8.14 3.23 -1.91
N ALA A 31 -7.45 3.31 -0.77
CA ALA A 31 -6.84 4.55 -0.30
C ALA A 31 -5.76 5.06 -1.26
N THR A 32 -4.92 4.18 -1.80
CA THR A 32 -3.84 4.55 -2.71
C THR A 32 -4.30 4.92 -4.12
N GLU A 33 -5.39 4.31 -4.60
CA GLU A 33 -5.92 4.52 -5.96
C GLU A 33 -7.01 5.60 -6.02
N SER A 34 -7.52 6.05 -4.87
CA SER A 34 -8.51 7.13 -4.82
C SER A 34 -7.93 8.47 -5.23
N VAL A 35 -8.51 9.06 -6.28
CA VAL A 35 -8.19 10.42 -6.77
C VAL A 35 -8.87 11.49 -5.91
N CYS A 36 -10.10 11.23 -5.43
CA CYS A 36 -10.86 12.14 -4.57
C CYS A 36 -10.30 12.11 -3.13
N PRO A 37 -9.89 13.27 -2.56
CA PRO A 37 -9.33 13.35 -1.21
C PRO A 37 -10.25 12.79 -0.12
N GLU A 38 -11.56 13.04 -0.23
CA GLU A 38 -12.56 12.59 0.74
C GLU A 38 -12.68 11.06 0.73
N VAL A 39 -12.71 10.44 -0.45
CA VAL A 39 -12.77 8.98 -0.60
C VAL A 39 -11.47 8.34 -0.10
N ARG A 40 -10.31 8.95 -0.41
CA ARG A 40 -9.02 8.52 0.14
C ARG A 40 -9.03 8.56 1.67
N GLN A 41 -9.52 9.65 2.26
CA GLN A 41 -9.59 9.80 3.71
C GLN A 41 -10.51 8.76 4.34
N MET A 42 -11.66 8.47 3.73
CA MET A 42 -12.57 7.42 4.17
C MET A 42 -11.89 6.04 4.17
N PHE A 43 -11.24 5.64 3.08
CA PHE A 43 -10.53 4.36 3.03
C PHE A 43 -9.33 4.32 3.99
N THR A 44 -8.66 5.44 4.21
CA THR A 44 -7.59 5.54 5.23
C THR A 44 -8.13 5.29 6.64
N GLN A 45 -9.31 5.83 6.96
CA GLN A 45 -9.96 5.57 8.26
C GLN A 45 -10.38 4.11 8.40
N LEU A 46 -11.02 3.53 7.38
CA LEU A 46 -11.41 2.12 7.37
C LEU A 46 -10.18 1.20 7.51
N LEU A 47 -9.09 1.51 6.82
CA LEU A 47 -7.81 0.80 6.94
C LEU A 47 -7.29 0.84 8.37
N ASN A 48 -7.20 2.03 8.97
CA ASN A 48 -6.69 2.19 10.34
C ASN A 48 -7.56 1.43 11.36
N ASN A 49 -8.88 1.55 11.27
CA ASN A 49 -9.80 0.83 12.15
C ASN A 49 -9.66 -0.69 12.00
N THR A 50 -9.49 -1.18 10.77
CA THR A 50 -9.30 -2.61 10.50
C THR A 50 -7.99 -3.14 11.08
N LEU A 51 -6.91 -2.36 10.99
CA LEU A 51 -5.62 -2.70 11.60
C LEU A 51 -5.73 -2.79 13.14
N THR A 52 -6.47 -1.88 13.77
CA THR A 52 -6.76 -1.95 15.21
C THR A 52 -7.51 -3.23 15.57
N MET A 53 -8.62 -3.53 14.89
CA MET A 53 -9.39 -4.76 15.13
C MET A 53 -8.56 -6.02 14.91
N GLN A 54 -7.68 -6.03 13.90
CA GLN A 54 -6.78 -7.15 13.64
C GLN A 54 -5.77 -7.36 14.77
N GLY A 55 -5.24 -6.26 15.35
CA GLY A 55 -4.36 -6.32 16.52
C GLY A 55 -5.06 -6.82 17.78
N GLU A 56 -6.28 -6.34 18.05
CA GLU A 56 -7.10 -6.80 19.18
C GLU A 56 -7.43 -8.28 19.08
N LEU A 57 -7.87 -8.74 17.90
CA LEU A 57 -8.17 -10.16 17.66
C LEU A 57 -6.91 -11.02 17.81
N TYR A 58 -5.75 -10.56 17.31
CA TYR A 58 -4.49 -11.25 17.49
C TYR A 58 -4.16 -11.45 18.98
N THR A 59 -4.26 -10.39 19.80
CA THR A 59 -4.03 -10.48 21.24
C THR A 59 -5.00 -11.46 21.91
N ALA A 60 -6.29 -11.41 21.55
CA ALA A 60 -7.30 -12.33 22.09
C ALA A 60 -7.00 -13.79 21.72
N MET A 61 -6.70 -14.07 20.44
CA MET A 61 -6.35 -15.42 20.00
C MET A 61 -5.07 -15.94 20.67
N GLN A 62 -4.05 -15.08 20.84
CA GLN A 62 -2.80 -15.43 21.51
C GLN A 62 -3.03 -15.80 22.99
N GLN A 63 -3.83 -15.01 23.72
CA GLN A 63 -4.17 -15.27 25.13
C GLN A 63 -4.94 -16.59 25.32
N ASN A 64 -5.72 -16.99 24.32
CA ASN A 64 -6.51 -18.23 24.34
C ASN A 64 -5.77 -19.43 23.71
N ASN A 65 -4.48 -19.31 23.39
CA ASN A 65 -3.69 -20.35 22.70
C ASN A 65 -4.30 -20.81 21.36
N MET A 66 -5.08 -19.94 20.70
CA MET A 66 -5.72 -20.20 19.40
C MET A 66 -4.86 -19.74 18.22
N TYR A 67 -3.78 -19.00 18.48
CA TYR A 67 -2.91 -18.48 17.42
C TYR A 67 -1.60 -19.25 17.35
N ASN A 68 -1.35 -19.90 16.21
CA ASN A 68 -0.05 -20.45 15.89
C ASN A 68 0.61 -19.51 14.88
N ALA A 69 1.43 -18.58 15.38
CA ALA A 69 2.12 -17.63 14.52
C ALA A 69 2.93 -18.42 13.49
N SER A 70 2.74 -18.08 12.21
CA SER A 70 3.64 -18.54 11.15
C SER A 70 5.08 -18.29 11.58
N SER A 71 6.00 -19.19 11.23
CA SER A 71 7.41 -18.99 11.54
C SER A 71 7.84 -17.57 11.15
N SER A 72 8.61 -16.93 12.04
CA SER A 72 9.17 -15.61 11.80
C SER A 72 9.69 -15.54 10.36
N ALA A 73 9.30 -14.50 9.61
CA ALA A 73 9.79 -14.32 8.25
C ALA A 73 11.31 -14.49 8.26
N LEU A 74 11.83 -15.36 7.39
CA LEU A 74 13.27 -15.60 7.33
C LEU A 74 13.95 -14.25 7.14
N LYS A 75 14.85 -13.90 8.06
CA LYS A 75 15.57 -12.62 8.06
C LYS A 75 16.13 -12.28 6.67
N GLN A 76 16.56 -13.30 5.93
CA GLN A 76 17.03 -13.20 4.54
C GLN A 76 16.00 -12.59 3.57
N GLU A 77 14.72 -12.96 3.67
CA GLU A 77 13.68 -12.42 2.78
C GLU A 77 13.36 -10.96 3.14
N VAL A 78 13.36 -10.63 4.44
CA VAL A 78 13.24 -9.24 4.91
C VAL A 78 14.42 -8.40 4.42
N ASP A 79 15.65 -8.89 4.57
CA ASP A 79 16.87 -8.21 4.12
C ASP A 79 16.88 -7.99 2.59
N LYS A 80 16.37 -8.96 1.82
CA LYS A 80 16.22 -8.85 0.37
C LYS A 80 15.26 -7.73 -0.02
N GLN A 81 14.11 -7.65 0.64
CA GLN A 81 13.13 -6.58 0.40
C GLN A 81 13.68 -5.21 0.78
N ILE A 82 14.39 -5.10 1.93
CA ILE A 82 15.07 -3.87 2.33
C ILE A 82 16.06 -3.40 1.26
N LYS A 83 16.90 -4.31 0.75
CA LYS A 83 17.86 -3.99 -0.33
C LYS A 83 17.15 -3.53 -1.61
N GLN A 84 16.06 -4.19 -2.00
CA GLN A 84 15.28 -3.78 -3.17
C GLN A 84 14.71 -2.37 -2.98
N TYR A 85 14.11 -2.07 -1.83
CA TYR A 85 13.57 -0.74 -1.56
C TYR A 85 14.64 0.36 -1.51
N GLN A 86 15.82 0.07 -0.96
CA GLN A 86 16.95 1.01 -0.99
C GLN A 86 17.40 1.32 -2.43
N GLN A 87 17.51 0.30 -3.28
CA GLN A 87 17.84 0.49 -4.70
C GLN A 87 16.77 1.30 -5.43
N THR A 88 15.49 1.02 -5.17
CA THR A 88 14.38 1.77 -5.74
C THR A 88 14.45 3.25 -5.32
N GLN A 89 14.69 3.55 -4.05
CA GLN A 89 14.84 4.93 -3.58
C GLN A 89 16.00 5.66 -4.29
N GLN A 90 17.16 5.00 -4.45
CA GLN A 90 18.30 5.59 -5.16
C GLN A 90 17.96 5.90 -6.62
N LYS A 91 17.32 4.96 -7.32
CA LYS A 91 16.88 5.16 -8.72
C LYS A 91 15.88 6.31 -8.84
N THR A 92 14.91 6.38 -7.93
CA THR A 92 13.94 7.48 -7.89
C THR A 92 14.63 8.82 -7.68
N ALA A 93 15.59 8.92 -6.76
CA ALA A 93 16.34 10.14 -6.52
C ALA A 93 17.14 10.59 -7.76
N GLN A 94 17.81 9.65 -8.44
CA GLN A 94 18.54 9.93 -9.69
C GLN A 94 17.60 10.41 -10.80
N PHE A 95 16.44 9.76 -10.95
CA PHE A 95 15.44 10.15 -11.94
C PHE A 95 14.93 11.58 -11.69
N VAL A 96 14.64 11.92 -10.44
CA VAL A 96 14.20 13.29 -10.06
C VAL A 96 15.29 14.31 -10.39
N GLN A 97 16.55 14.02 -10.06
CA GLN A 97 17.67 14.91 -10.37
C GLN A 97 17.87 15.11 -11.87
N GLN A 98 17.82 14.04 -12.67
CA GLN A 98 17.93 14.12 -14.13
C GLN A 98 16.78 14.93 -14.73
N THR A 99 15.56 14.74 -14.24
CA THR A 99 14.37 15.48 -14.71
C THR A 99 14.46 16.97 -14.39
N GLN A 100 14.92 17.33 -13.20
CA GLN A 100 15.12 18.74 -12.81
C GLN A 100 16.27 19.42 -13.58
N ALA A 101 17.36 18.69 -13.83
CA ALA A 101 18.48 19.18 -14.65
C ALA A 101 18.07 19.39 -16.11
N ALA A 102 17.22 18.53 -16.66
CA ALA A 102 16.66 18.69 -18.01
C ALA A 102 15.72 19.90 -18.12
N GLN A 103 14.95 20.22 -17.06
CA GLN A 103 14.10 21.41 -17.03
C GLN A 103 14.88 22.73 -16.98
N SER A 104 16.09 22.74 -16.43
CA SER A 104 16.95 23.93 -16.34
C SER A 104 17.78 24.20 -17.61
N GLN A 105 17.66 23.37 -18.65
CA GLN A 105 18.35 23.55 -19.94
C GLN A 105 17.45 24.04 -21.09
N ILE A 106 16.20 24.44 -20.83
CA ILE A 106 15.37 25.13 -21.84
C ILE A 106 15.91 26.57 -22.00
N PRO A 107 16.50 26.96 -23.14
CA PRO A 107 16.95 28.33 -23.35
C PRO A 107 15.75 29.29 -23.37
N PRO A 108 15.88 30.54 -22.91
CA PRO A 108 14.83 31.54 -23.12
C PRO A 108 14.56 31.64 -24.63
N ALA A 109 13.29 31.54 -25.01
CA ALA A 109 12.87 31.65 -26.40
C ALA A 109 13.46 32.91 -27.03
N SER A 110 14.37 32.73 -28.00
CA SER A 110 14.85 33.83 -28.82
C SER A 110 13.66 34.36 -29.61
N THR A 111 13.28 35.61 -29.36
CA THR A 111 12.30 36.38 -30.14
C THR A 111 12.79 36.53 -31.58
N GLY A 112 12.50 35.53 -32.41
CA GLY A 112 12.73 35.54 -33.85
C GLY A 112 11.59 36.28 -34.53
N ASN A 113 11.84 37.53 -34.91
CA ASN A 113 10.94 38.39 -35.68
C ASN A 113 10.89 37.90 -37.14
N ASN A 114 10.08 36.89 -37.44
CA ASN A 114 9.82 36.44 -38.82
C ASN A 114 8.45 36.95 -39.29
N PRO A 115 8.38 37.73 -40.39
CA PRO A 115 7.12 38.17 -40.94
C PRO A 115 6.34 36.99 -41.54
N ILE A 116 5.04 36.94 -41.20
CA ILE A 116 4.08 35.93 -41.63
C ILE A 116 3.77 36.16 -43.12
N PRO A 117 3.96 35.18 -44.03
CA PRO A 117 3.47 35.33 -45.39
C PRO A 117 1.93 35.20 -45.40
N ALA A 118 1.27 36.22 -45.96
CA ALA A 118 -0.16 36.21 -46.21
C ALA A 118 -0.49 35.17 -47.28
N TYR A 119 -1.33 34.19 -46.93
CA TYR A 119 -1.88 33.24 -47.89
C TYR A 119 -2.89 33.97 -48.80
N GLN A 120 -2.65 33.95 -50.12
CA GLN A 120 -3.64 34.18 -51.17
C GLN A 120 -4.12 32.84 -51.71
#